data_AF-A0A3P8QIR7-F1
#
_entry.id   AF-A0A3P8QIR7-F1
#
_cell.length_a   1.000
_cell.length_b   1.000
_cell.length_c   1.000
_cell.angle_alpha   90.00
_cell.angle_beta   90.00
_cell.angle_gamma   90.00
#
_symmetry.space_group_name_H-M   'P 1'
#
loop_
_entity.id
_entity.type
_entity.pdbx_description
1 polymer ?
#
loop_
_entity_poly.entity_id
_entity_poly.type
_entity_poly.pdbx_seq_one_letter_code
_entity_poly.pdbx_strand_id
1 'polypeptide(L)'
;MVRSSYRTNTLDICCVPVPFDFQVFATLNGLLTRQPFAVGGSGSSYVYGFVDAEYRRGMRKEECQQFVVNTLTLAMNRDGSSGGVAYVVTIDGHGTEEKVVLGNQLPTFFDQ
;
A
#
# COMPACT_ATOMS: atom_id res chain seq x y z
N MET A 1 -1.23 -10.25 -5.31
CA MET A 1 -1.21 -9.44 -4.09
C MET A 1 0.00 -8.52 -4.12
N VAL A 2 -0.21 -7.21 -4.01
CA VAL A 2 0.88 -6.24 -3.80
C VAL A 2 0.92 -5.92 -2.31
N ARG A 3 2.06 -6.10 -1.65
CA ARG A 3 2.32 -5.71 -0.26
C ARG A 3 3.45 -4.70 -0.26
N SER A 4 3.32 -3.61 0.48
CA SER A 4 4.43 -2.68 0.68
C SER A 4 4.61 -2.36 2.15
N SER A 5 5.87 -2.25 2.58
CA SER A 5 6.26 -2.10 3.98
C SER A 5 7.44 -1.13 4.15
N TYR A 6 7.53 -0.47 5.30
CA TYR A 6 8.67 0.36 5.68
C TYR A 6 9.58 -0.36 6.67
N ARG A 7 10.91 -0.21 6.48
CA ARG A 7 11.93 -0.80 7.38
C ARG A 7 11.87 -0.24 8.82
N THR A 8 11.15 0.87 9.02
CA THR A 8 10.89 1.51 10.32
C THR A 8 9.39 1.54 10.65
N ASN A 9 8.70 0.40 10.57
CA ASN A 9 7.50 0.05 11.36
C ASN A 9 6.21 0.90 11.33
N THR A 10 5.98 1.84 10.41
CA THR A 10 4.84 2.78 10.55
C THR A 10 3.78 2.78 9.46
N LEU A 11 3.95 2.06 8.35
CA LEU A 11 2.89 1.93 7.34
C LEU A 11 3.01 0.66 6.49
N ASP A 12 1.93 -0.12 6.44
CA ASP A 12 1.77 -1.25 5.54
C ASP A 12 0.49 -1.07 4.72
N ILE A 13 0.57 -1.33 3.42
CA ILE A 13 -0.61 -1.44 2.55
C ILE A 13 -0.54 -2.70 1.70
N CYS A 14 -1.67 -3.39 1.61
CA CYS A 14 -1.84 -4.56 0.75
C CYS A 14 -3.04 -4.39 -0.17
N CYS A 15 -2.91 -4.75 -1.45
CA CYS A 15 -4.00 -4.73 -2.42
C CYS A 15 -3.98 -6.00 -3.29
N VAL A 16 -5.16 -6.50 -3.66
CA VAL A 16 -5.30 -7.68 -4.51
C VAL A 16 -5.71 -7.30 -5.95
N PRO A 17 -4.84 -7.55 -6.95
CA PRO A 17 -5.26 -7.53 -8.36
C PRO A 17 -6.10 -8.77 -8.68
N VAL A 18 -7.03 -8.66 -9.63
CA VAL A 18 -7.81 -9.79 -10.18
C VAL A 18 -6.89 -10.74 -10.99
N PRO A 19 -7.11 -12.08 -10.98
CA PRO A 19 -8.28 -12.82 -10.47
C PRO A 19 -8.10 -13.39 -9.04
N PHE A 20 -9.22 -13.89 -8.51
CA PHE A 20 -9.60 -14.11 -7.10
C PHE A 20 -8.74 -15.02 -6.20
N ASP A 21 -7.59 -15.54 -6.66
CA ASP A 21 -6.84 -16.55 -5.89
C ASP A 21 -6.03 -15.96 -4.73
N PHE A 22 -5.68 -14.68 -4.81
CA PHE A 22 -4.94 -13.98 -3.76
C PHE A 22 -5.88 -13.32 -2.75
N GLN A 23 -5.49 -13.30 -1.48
CA GLN A 23 -6.32 -12.80 -0.38
C GLN A 23 -5.50 -11.90 0.55
N VAL A 24 -6.13 -10.82 1.02
CA VAL A 24 -5.57 -9.94 2.06
C VAL A 24 -6.40 -10.12 3.31
N PHE A 25 -5.70 -10.37 4.42
CA PHE A 25 -6.28 -10.48 5.75
C PHE A 25 -5.71 -9.39 6.65
N ALA A 26 -6.60 -8.65 7.32
CA ALA A 26 -6.23 -7.74 8.38
C ALA A 26 -6.46 -8.43 9.73
N THR A 27 -5.41 -8.48 10.55
CA THR A 27 -5.42 -9.06 11.90
C THR A 27 -5.35 -7.98 12.96
N LEU A 28 -6.46 -7.28 13.18
CA LEU A 28 -6.52 -6.19 14.17
C LEU A 28 -7.14 -6.70 15.47
N ASN A 29 -6.42 -6.58 16.59
CA ASN A 29 -6.92 -6.95 17.93
C ASN A 29 -7.48 -8.39 18.04
N GLY A 30 -6.85 -9.35 17.36
CA GLY A 30 -7.28 -10.75 17.38
C GLY A 30 -8.44 -11.09 16.44
N LEU A 31 -9.00 -10.11 15.73
CA LEU A 31 -9.97 -10.35 14.66
C LEU A 31 -9.25 -10.66 13.36
N LEU A 32 -9.71 -11.68 12.63
CA LEU A 32 -9.25 -12.01 11.29
C LEU A 32 -10.33 -11.60 10.28
N THR A 33 -10.05 -10.56 9.49
CA THR A 33 -11.01 -10.09 8.47
C THR A 33 -10.39 -10.09 7.09
N ARG A 34 -11.09 -10.69 6.13
CA ARG A 34 -10.70 -10.63 4.71
C ARG A 34 -11.13 -9.29 4.14
N GLN A 35 -10.19 -8.58 3.51
CA GLN A 35 -10.45 -7.28 2.90
C GLN A 35 -9.92 -7.24 1.46
N PRO A 36 -10.52 -6.43 0.57
CA PRO A 36 -9.99 -6.21 -0.78
C PRO A 36 -8.61 -5.52 -0.77
N PHE A 37 -8.41 -4.64 0.21
CA PHE A 37 -7.15 -4.00 0.54
C PHE A 37 -7.09 -3.80 2.05
N ALA A 38 -5.90 -3.61 2.62
CA ALA A 38 -5.74 -3.26 4.02
C ALA A 38 -4.64 -2.21 4.16
N VAL A 39 -4.85 -1.23 5.04
CA VAL A 39 -3.86 -0.21 5.41
C VAL A 39 -3.68 -0.26 6.92
N GLY A 40 -2.45 -0.18 7.41
CA GLY A 40 -2.16 -0.20 8.84
C GLY A 40 -0.89 0.56 9.19
N GLY A 41 -0.76 0.97 10.46
CA GLY A 41 0.36 1.79 10.97
C GLY A 41 -0.05 3.24 11.25
N SER A 42 0.87 4.07 11.77
CA SER A 42 0.61 5.47 12.17
C SER A 42 0.18 6.36 11.00
N GLY A 43 0.68 6.10 9.80
CA GLY A 43 0.36 6.86 8.60
C GLY A 43 -1.02 6.55 8.00
N SER A 44 -1.66 5.45 8.44
CA SER A 44 -2.91 4.96 7.84
C SER A 44 -4.07 5.94 7.98
N SER A 45 -4.13 6.67 9.09
CA SER A 45 -5.18 7.64 9.38
C SER A 45 -5.27 8.78 8.34
N TYR A 46 -4.15 9.14 7.71
CA TYR A 46 -4.09 10.26 6.75
C TYR A 46 -4.60 9.90 5.36
N VAL A 47 -4.73 8.61 5.05
CA VAL A 47 -4.96 8.13 3.69
C VAL A 47 -6.27 7.39 3.48
N TYR A 48 -7.09 7.18 4.51
CA TYR A 48 -8.41 6.54 4.37
C TYR A 48 -9.26 7.21 3.28
N GLY A 49 -9.34 8.54 3.28
CA GLY A 49 -10.12 9.27 2.26
C GLY A 49 -9.58 9.09 0.83
N PHE A 50 -8.26 9.02 0.66
CA PHE A 50 -7.64 8.77 -0.64
C PHE A 50 -7.91 7.35 -1.12
N VAL A 51 -7.72 6.38 -0.22
CA VAL A 51 -7.90 4.97 -0.52
C VAL A 51 -9.36 4.66 -0.86
N ASP A 52 -10.33 5.23 -0.16
CA ASP A 52 -11.75 5.06 -0.46
C ASP A 52 -12.14 5.68 -1.82
N ALA A 53 -11.52 6.79 -2.21
CA ALA A 53 -11.79 7.47 -3.47
C ALA A 53 -11.13 6.79 -4.68
N GLU A 54 -9.87 6.35 -4.53
CA GLU A 54 -9.06 5.83 -5.64
C GLU A 54 -9.11 4.31 -5.78
N TYR A 55 -9.57 3.59 -4.75
CA TYR A 55 -9.71 2.14 -4.84
C TYR A 55 -10.77 1.77 -5.88
N ARG A 56 -10.34 1.03 -6.91
CA ARG A 56 -11.16 0.46 -7.96
C ARG A 56 -11.08 -1.06 -7.90
N ARG A 57 -12.23 -1.71 -7.82
CA ARG A 57 -12.28 -3.17 -7.95
C ARG A 57 -11.79 -3.57 -9.34
N GLY A 58 -10.89 -4.54 -9.41
CA GLY A 58 -10.42 -5.06 -10.70
C GLY A 58 -9.16 -4.38 -11.25
N MET A 59 -8.41 -3.63 -10.42
CA MET A 59 -7.13 -3.04 -10.83
C MET A 59 -6.17 -4.09 -11.41
N ARG A 60 -5.47 -3.72 -12.48
CA ARG A 60 -4.33 -4.49 -13.01
C ARG A 60 -3.13 -4.40 -12.06
N LYS A 61 -2.14 -5.28 -12.26
CA LYS A 61 -0.91 -5.34 -11.47
C LYS A 61 -0.25 -3.96 -11.33
N GLU A 62 -0.08 -3.26 -12.44
CA GLU A 62 0.59 -1.95 -12.49
C GLU A 62 -0.25 -0.86 -11.80
N GLU A 63 -1.58 -0.94 -11.93
CA GLU A 63 -2.50 0.00 -11.26
C GLU A 63 -2.49 -0.22 -9.74
N CYS A 64 -2.45 -1.48 -9.28
CA CYS A 64 -2.29 -1.79 -7.86
C CYS A 64 -0.95 -1.30 -7.32
N GLN A 65 0.14 -1.48 -8.07
CA GLN A 65 1.46 -0.98 -7.67
C GLN A 65 1.44 0.56 -7.55
N GLN A 66 0.89 1.26 -8.54
CA GLN A 66 0.79 2.71 -8.51
C GLN A 66 -0.11 3.20 -7.36
N PHE A 67 -1.24 2.56 -7.13
CA PHE A 67 -2.14 2.84 -6.02
C PHE A 67 -1.44 2.72 -4.66
N VAL A 68 -0.68 1.63 -4.47
CA VAL A 68 0.11 1.40 -3.26
C VAL A 68 1.18 2.49 -3.09
N VAL A 69 1.98 2.78 -4.12
CA VAL A 69 3.03 3.81 -4.05
C VAL A 69 2.43 5.18 -3.73
N ASN A 70 1.38 5.59 -4.43
CA ASN A 70 0.68 6.86 -4.19
C ASN A 70 0.18 6.98 -2.75
N THR A 71 -0.45 5.91 -2.24
CA THR A 71 -0.98 5.88 -0.88
C THR A 71 0.13 6.06 0.15
N LEU A 72 1.26 5.36 -0.02
CA LEU A 72 2.39 5.48 0.91
C LEU A 72 3.00 6.87 0.87
N THR A 73 3.20 7.43 -0.33
CA THR A 73 3.72 8.79 -0.48
C THR A 73 2.85 9.83 0.20
N LEU A 74 1.52 9.75 0.03
CA LEU A 74 0.59 10.67 0.68
C LEU A 74 0.67 10.56 2.21
N ALA A 75 0.77 9.34 2.74
CA ALA A 75 0.93 9.12 4.16
C ALA A 75 2.26 9.66 4.68
N MET A 76 3.39 9.43 3.99
CA MET A 76 4.70 9.95 4.38
C MET A 76 4.75 11.48 4.42
N ASN A 77 4.05 12.14 3.51
CA ASN A 77 4.02 13.60 3.47
C ASN A 77 3.27 14.21 4.67
N ARG A 78 2.43 13.44 5.37
CA ARG A 78 1.62 13.91 6.50
C ARG A 78 2.01 13.31 7.85
N ASP A 79 2.55 12.10 7.86
CA ASP A 79 2.99 11.41 9.07
C ASP A 79 4.50 11.56 9.29
N GLY A 80 4.89 12.38 10.28
CA GLY A 80 6.30 12.59 10.63
C GLY A 80 7.04 11.35 11.13
N SER A 81 6.33 10.26 11.44
CA SER A 81 6.92 8.97 11.81
C SER A 81 7.06 7.99 10.62
N SER A 82 6.53 8.35 9.45
CA SER A 82 6.64 7.59 8.20
C SER A 82 7.57 8.32 7.22
N GLY A 83 8.51 7.61 6.59
CA GLY A 83 9.47 8.25 5.68
C GLY A 83 10.47 7.29 5.04
N GLY A 84 11.33 7.81 4.16
CA GLY A 84 12.38 7.04 3.50
C GLY A 84 12.02 6.55 2.09
N VAL A 85 11.90 5.24 1.90
CA VAL A 85 11.72 4.58 0.59
C VAL A 85 10.54 3.60 0.64
N ALA A 86 9.80 3.45 -0.46
CA ALA A 86 8.70 2.49 -0.53
C ALA A 86 9.22 1.12 -1.01
N TYR A 87 9.14 0.09 -0.16
CA TYR A 87 9.45 -1.30 -0.54
C TYR A 87 8.18 -2.01 -1.00
N VAL A 88 8.02 -2.22 -2.29
CA VAL A 88 6.85 -2.85 -2.90
C VAL A 88 7.18 -4.28 -3.31
N VAL A 89 6.40 -5.23 -2.82
CA VAL A 89 6.46 -6.65 -3.18
C VAL A 89 5.19 -7.01 -3.93
N THR A 90 5.31 -7.56 -5.13
CA THR A 90 4.19 -8.02 -5.94
C THR A 90 4.25 -9.53 -6.07
N ILE A 91 3.20 -10.19 -5.61
CA ILE A 91 3.02 -11.64 -5.67
C ILE A 91 1.92 -11.92 -6.69
N ASP A 92 2.23 -12.69 -7.71
CA ASP A 92 1.27 -13.14 -8.72
C ASP A 92 1.45 -14.66 -9.01
N GLY A 93 0.71 -15.20 -9.97
CA GLY A 93 0.79 -16.62 -10.31
C GLY A 93 2.11 -17.03 -10.96
N HIS A 94 2.92 -16.07 -11.43
CA HIS A 94 4.22 -16.30 -12.04
C HIS A 94 5.37 -16.22 -11.02
N GLY A 95 5.16 -15.56 -9.89
CA GLY A 95 6.11 -15.54 -8.79
C GLY A 95 6.04 -14.27 -7.94
N THR A 96 7.18 -13.90 -7.38
CA THR A 96 7.34 -12.72 -6.52
C THR A 96 8.31 -11.74 -7.17
N GLU A 97 7.91 -10.48 -7.24
CA GLU A 97 8.71 -9.36 -7.72
C GLU A 97 8.90 -8.35 -6.58
N GLU A 98 10.15 -7.97 -6.30
CA GLU A 98 10.48 -6.98 -5.28
C GLU A 98 11.02 -5.71 -5.94
N LYS A 99 10.51 -4.56 -5.51
CA LYS A 99 10.89 -3.24 -6.01
C LYS A 99 11.08 -2.27 -4.86
N VAL A 100 12.12 -1.44 -4.94
CA VAL A 100 12.33 -0.33 -4.02
C VAL A 100 12.18 0.97 -4.80
N VAL A 101 11.24 1.82 -4.38
CA VAL A 101 11.08 3.17 -4.91
C VAL A 101 11.80 4.13 -3.97
N LEU A 102 12.90 4.70 -4.46
CA LEU A 102 13.70 5.64 -3.69
C LEU A 102 12.91 6.93 -3.41
N GLY A 103 13.22 7.61 -2.30
CA GLY A 103 12.49 8.82 -1.90
C GLY A 103 12.45 9.92 -2.96
N ASN A 104 13.52 10.06 -3.75
CA ASN A 104 13.60 11.00 -4.88
C ASN A 104 12.81 10.56 -6.13
N GLN A 105 12.31 9.33 -6.16
CA GLN A 105 11.50 8.75 -7.23
C GLN A 105 10.03 8.59 -6.82
N LEU A 106 9.70 8.92 -5.57
CA LEU A 106 8.31 8.91 -5.12
C LEU A 106 7.53 10.02 -5.85
N PRO A 107 6.24 9.78 -6.16
CA PRO A 107 5.36 10.81 -6.69
C PRO A 107 5.38 12.05 -5.81
N THR A 108 5.17 13.23 -6.41
CA THR A 108 4.98 14.47 -5.68
C THR A 108 3.51 14.86 -5.67
N PHE A 109 3.01 15.24 -4.50
CA PHE A 109 1.68 15.76 -4.26
C PHE A 109 1.79 17.12 -3.58
N PHE A 110 0.67 17.83 -3.45
CA PHE A 110 0.63 19.13 -2.78
C PHE A 110 1.08 19.05 -1.31
N ASP A 111 2.09 19.83 -0.94
CA ASP A 111 2.79 19.80 0.36
C ASP A 111 3.03 21.18 0.98
N GLN A 112 2.39 22.24 0.45
CA GLN A 112 2.48 23.61 0.98
C GLN A 112 1.54 23.88 2.16
#